data_AF-A0A7K8AYJ2-F1
#
_entry.id   AF-A0A7K8AYJ2-F1
#
_cell.length_a   1.000
_cell.length_b   1.000
_cell.length_c   1.000
_cell.angle_alpha   90.00
_cell.angle_beta   90.00
_cell.angle_gamma   90.00
#
_symmetry.space_group_name_H-M   'P 1'
#
loop_
_entity.id
_entity.type
_entity.pdbx_description
1 polymer ?
#
loop_
_entity_poly.entity_id
_entity_poly.type
_entity_poly.pdbx_seq_one_letter_code
_entity_poly.pdbx_strand_id
1 'polypeptide(L)' 'MLEILSLIRQDGDPAWCRSVPNWERGPWLETLPGLRRARGNRRPRIISSHLPLHMFPRAFLRSKAKV' A
#
# COMPACT_ATOMS: atom_id res chain seq x y z
N MET A 1 2.09 8.57 -7.23
CA MET A 1 3.14 7.73 -6.60
C MET A 1 2.88 6.23 -6.67
N LEU A 2 1.66 5.75 -6.37
CA LEU A 2 1.37 4.31 -6.35
C LEU A 2 1.71 3.57 -7.66
N GLU A 3 1.42 4.15 -8.83
CA GLU A 3 1.78 3.53 -10.11
C GLU A 3 3.28 3.38 -10.30
N ILE A 4 4.06 4.40 -9.95
CA ILE A 4 5.52 4.37 -10.03
C ILE A 4 6.07 3.25 -9.13
N LEU A 5 5.59 3.16 -7.87
CA LEU A 5 6.00 2.10 -6.94
C LEU A 5 5.58 0.70 -7.42
N SER A 6 4.45 0.60 -8.12
CA SER A 6 3.97 -0.67 -8.66
C SER A 6 4.85 -1.15 -9.82
N LEU A 7 5.28 -0.23 -10.69
CA LEU A 7 6.23 -0.54 -11.77
C LEU A 7 7.62 -0.87 -11.20
N ILE A 8 8.12 -0.11 -10.23
CA ILE A 8 9.40 -0.43 -9.56
C ILE A 8 9.36 -1.83 -8.95
N ARG A 9 8.25 -2.22 -8.32
CA ARG A 9 8.09 -3.56 -7.74
C ARG A 9 8.14 -4.66 -8.79
N GLN A 10 7.60 -4.40 -9.98
CA GLN A 10 7.50 -5.37 -11.07
C GLN A 10 8.62 -5.19 -12.10
N ASP A 11 9.75 -4.58 -11.73
CA ASP A 11 10.90 -4.34 -12.60
C ASP A 11 10.54 -3.66 -13.94
N GLY A 12 9.54 -2.77 -13.90
CA GLY A 12 9.03 -2.02 -15.05
C GLY A 12 7.90 -2.69 -15.82
N ASP A 13 7.50 -3.93 -15.49
CA ASP A 13 6.41 -4.64 -16.16
C ASP A 13 5.03 -4.02 -15.83
N PRO A 14 4.29 -3.49 -16.84
CA PRO A 14 2.98 -2.88 -16.62
C PRO A 14 1.83 -3.88 -16.48
N ALA A 15 2.05 -5.19 -16.67
CA ALA A 15 0.99 -6.19 -16.64
C ALA A 15 0.16 -6.13 -15.35
N TRP A 16 0.82 -5.94 -14.19
CA TRP A 16 0.13 -5.82 -12.90
C TRP A 16 -0.71 -4.55 -12.77
N CYS A 17 -0.19 -3.41 -13.23
CA CYS A 17 -0.91 -2.14 -13.19
C CYS A 17 -2.14 -2.13 -14.11
N ARG A 18 -2.08 -2.86 -15.22
CA ARG A 18 -3.17 -2.96 -16.21
C ARG A 18 -4.24 -4.00 -15.84
N SER A 19 -3.86 -5.04 -15.09
CA SER A 19 -4.77 -6.13 -14.70
C SER A 19 -5.43 -5.93 -13.34
N VAL A 20 -4.77 -5.23 -12.41
CA VAL A 20 -5.26 -5.08 -11.04
C VAL A 20 -5.52 -3.59 -10.72
N PRO A 21 -6.73 -3.24 -10.22
CA PRO A 21 -7.04 -1.89 -9.83
C PRO A 21 -6.09 -1.35 -8.75
N ASN A 22 -5.82 -0.05 -8.79
CA ASN A 22 -4.83 0.58 -7.92
C ASN A 22 -5.14 0.39 -6.42
N TRP A 23 -6.40 0.49 -6.00
CA TRP A 23 -6.84 0.31 -4.62
C TRP A 23 -6.68 -1.14 -4.12
N GLU A 24 -6.46 -2.11 -4.99
CA GLU A 24 -6.12 -3.48 -4.56
C GLU A 24 -4.61 -3.65 -4.36
N ARG A 25 -3.80 -2.99 -5.20
CA ARG A 25 -2.34 -2.99 -5.14
C ARG A 25 -1.79 -2.18 -3.96
N GLY A 26 -2.38 -1.00 -3.74
CA GLY A 26 -2.07 -0.08 -2.65
C GLY A 26 -3.35 0.34 -1.91
N PRO A 27 -3.93 -0.55 -1.10
CA PRO A 27 -5.18 -0.28 -0.40
C PRO A 27 -5.07 0.90 0.58
N TRP A 28 -6.16 1.64 0.73
CA TRP A 28 -6.30 2.72 1.71
C TRP A 28 -6.51 2.17 3.12
N LEU A 29 -5.55 2.46 4.00
CA LEU A 29 -5.48 1.92 5.36
C LEU A 29 -6.69 2.30 6.21
N GLU A 30 -7.19 3.52 6.03
CA GLU A 30 -8.31 4.12 6.75
C GLU A 30 -9.67 3.48 6.41
N THR A 31 -9.77 2.75 5.30
CA THR A 31 -11.00 2.06 4.92
C THR A 31 -11.03 0.65 5.51
N LEU A 32 -12.19 0.21 6.02
CA LEU A 32 -12.38 -1.19 6.45
C LEU A 32 -12.00 -2.23 5.38
N PRO A 33 -12.44 -2.12 4.10
CA PRO A 33 -12.01 -3.05 3.06
C PRO A 33 -10.50 -2.97 2.78
N GLY A 34 -9.93 -1.76 2.75
CA GLY A 34 -8.50 -1.58 2.51
C GLY A 34 -7.64 -2.15 3.62
N LEU A 35 -8.02 -2.00 4.89
CA LEU A 35 -7.34 -2.63 6.02
C LEU A 35 -7.35 -4.16 5.94
N ARG A 36 -8.51 -4.76 5.61
CA ARG A 36 -8.63 -6.22 5.42
C ARG A 36 -7.72 -6.68 4.29
N ARG A 37 -7.71 -5.96 3.17
CA ARG A 37 -6.84 -6.26 2.02
C ARG A 37 -5.36 -6.12 2.35
N ALA A 38 -4.97 -5.04 3.01
CA ALA A 38 -3.59 -4.81 3.45
C ALA A 38 -3.06 -5.92 4.36
N ARG A 39 -3.93 -6.52 5.18
CA ARG A 39 -3.58 -7.67 6.03
C ARG A 39 -3.37 -8.96 5.24
N GLY A 40 -4.14 -9.18 4.17
CA GLY A 40 -4.02 -10.36 3.30
C GLY A 40 -2.89 -10.27 2.26
N ASN A 41 -2.45 -9.06 1.89
CA ASN A 41 -1.40 -8.87 0.90
C ASN A 41 -0.05 -9.47 1.35
N ARG A 42 0.62 -10.18 0.44
CA ARG A 42 1.97 -10.73 0.67
C ARG A 42 3.01 -9.61 0.84
N ARG A 43 4.04 -9.87 1.65
CA ARG A 43 5.19 -8.96 1.80
C ARG A 43 6.07 -8.98 0.53
N PRO A 44 6.72 -7.86 0.16
CA PRO A 44 6.58 -6.52 0.73
C PRO A 44 5.22 -5.90 0.39
N ARG A 45 4.63 -5.09 1.27
CA ARG A 45 3.29 -4.51 1.08
C ARG A 45 3.39 -3.04 0.67
N ILE A 46 2.59 -2.64 -0.31
CA ILE A 46 2.32 -1.23 -0.62
C ILE A 46 0.98 -0.89 0.00
N ILE A 47 0.92 0.20 0.76
CA ILE A 47 -0.28 0.67 1.47
C ILE A 47 -0.35 2.18 1.25
N SER A 48 -1.56 2.72 1.13
CA SER A 48 -1.78 4.16 0.97
C SER A 48 -2.60 4.68 2.15
N SER A 49 -2.39 5.94 2.51
CA SER A 49 -3.08 6.58 3.63
C SER A 49 -3.07 8.10 3.48
N HIS A 50 -4.20 8.73 3.78
CA HIS A 50 -4.32 10.18 3.97
C HIS A 50 -4.47 10.57 5.45
N LEU A 51 -4.33 9.62 6.37
CA LEU A 51 -4.41 9.90 7.80
C LEU A 51 -3.30 10.87 8.24
N PRO A 52 -3.64 11.93 9.00
CA PRO A 52 -2.63 12.76 9.64
C PRO A 52 -1.86 11.96 10.69
N LEU A 53 -0.65 12.42 11.04
CA LEU A 53 0.28 11.69 11.91
C LEU A 53 -0.34 11.25 13.24
N HIS A 54 -1.20 12.07 13.85
CA HIS A 54 -1.86 11.78 15.12
C HIS A 54 -2.94 10.68 15.03
N MET A 55 -3.42 10.36 13.83
CA MET A 55 -4.34 9.24 13.56
C MET A 55 -3.62 8.04 12.92
N PHE A 56 -2.37 8.18 12.51
CA PHE A 56 -1.59 7.10 11.90
C PHE A 56 -1.22 6.01 12.92
N PRO A 57 -1.08 4.73 12.52
CA PRO A 57 -0.79 3.67 13.48
C PRO A 57 0.49 3.91 14.25
N ARG A 58 0.39 4.01 15.59
CA ARG A 58 1.56 4.22 16.47
C ARG A 58 2.65 3.15 16.31
N ALA A 59 2.27 1.94 15.89
CA ALA A 59 3.23 0.87 15.59
C ALA A 59 4.23 1.25 14.48
N PHE A 60 3.85 2.15 13.55
CA PHE A 60 4.74 2.64 12.51
C PHE A 60 5.98 3.33 13.09
N LEU A 61 5.80 4.16 14.12
CA LEU A 61 6.86 4.96 14.74
C LEU A 61 7.98 4.13 15.37
N ARG A 62 7.72 2.84 15.63
CA ARG A 62 8.69 1.87 16.17
C ARG A 62 9.12 0.82 15.14
N SER A 63 8.70 0.98 13.89
CA SER A 63 8.95 0.03 12.80
C SER A 63 10.07 0.52 11.88
N LYS A 64 10.52 -0.36 10.97
CA LYS A 64 11.43 -0.03 9.86
C LYS A 64 10.69 0.12 8.52
N ALA A 65 9.37 0.32 8.55
CA ALA A 65 8.59 0.56 7.33
C ALA A 65 8.96 1.91 6.71
N LYS A 66 8.85 2.02 5.39
CA LYS A 66 9.14 3.25 4.65
C LYS A 66 7.83 3.96 4.29
N VAL A 67 7.80 5.28 4.44
CA VAL A 67 6.73 6.19 3.96
C VAL A 67 7.35 7.14 2.96
#